data_AF-A0A0A2VWC2-F1
#
_entry.id   AF-A0A0A2VWC2-F1
#
_cell.length_a   1.000
_cell.length_b   1.000
_cell.length_c   1.000
_cell.angle_alpha   90.00
_cell.angle_beta   90.00
_cell.angle_gamma   90.00
#
_symmetry.space_group_name_H-M   'P 1'
#
loop_
_entity.id
_entity.type
_entity.pdbx_description
1 polymer ?
#
loop_
_entity_poly.entity_id
_entity_poly.type
_entity_poly.pdbx_seq_one_letter_code
_entity_poly.pdbx_strand_id
1 'polypeptide(L)'
;MLPKRAERLARFRHDVRMAWDVAPRGDGAARRTVMYESTSVSVFKADPEAVEVRVAEFNVVELVLVTDPETGEASLKALQLRAFLDGGPVTSRAQMIAAGE
;
A
#
# COMPACT_ATOMS: atom_id res chain seq x y z
N MET A 1 8.92 -1.27 -9.02
CA MET A 1 7.46 -1.46 -9.17
C MET A 1 6.69 -0.15 -9.35
N LEU A 2 6.99 0.91 -8.58
CA LEU A 2 6.24 2.18 -8.64
C LEU A 2 6.29 2.91 -10.00
N PRO A 3 7.43 3.02 -10.71
CA PRO A 3 7.46 3.69 -12.03
C PRO A 3 6.56 3.00 -13.06
N LYS A 4 6.64 1.67 -13.16
CA LYS A 4 5.78 0.85 -14.02
C LYS A 4 4.29 1.00 -13.71
N ARG A 5 3.95 1.25 -12.44
CA ARG A 5 2.55 1.49 -12.02
C ARG A 5 2.06 2.85 -12.53
N ALA A 6 2.86 3.90 -12.38
CA ALA A 6 2.52 5.25 -12.87
C ALA A 6 2.40 5.32 -14.40
N GLU A 7 3.20 4.53 -15.11
CA GLU A 7 3.10 4.40 -16.57
C GLU A 7 1.77 3.76 -17.00
N ARG A 8 1.31 2.72 -16.29
CA ARG A 8 0.18 1.86 -16.71
C ARG A 8 -1.18 2.25 -16.15
N LEU A 9 -1.24 2.84 -14.97
CA LEU A 9 -2.50 3.15 -14.30
C LEU A 9 -2.91 4.60 -14.53
N ALA A 10 -4.18 4.81 -14.88
CA ALA A 10 -4.81 6.13 -14.91
C ALA A 10 -5.12 6.61 -13.49
N ARG A 11 -5.49 5.68 -12.61
CA ARG A 11 -5.79 5.95 -11.19
C ARG A 11 -5.32 4.81 -10.32
N PHE A 12 -4.77 5.16 -9.16
CA PHE A 12 -4.42 4.22 -8.11
C PHE A 12 -4.71 4.87 -6.75
N ARG A 13 -5.44 4.17 -5.86
CA ARG A 13 -5.70 4.62 -4.48
C ARG A 13 -5.79 3.44 -3.53
N HIS A 14 -5.59 3.72 -2.24
CA HIS A 14 -5.90 2.80 -1.15
C HIS A 14 -7.07 3.34 -0.34
N ASP A 15 -8.16 2.59 -0.30
CA ASP A 15 -9.30 2.87 0.56
C ASP A 15 -9.07 2.10 1.87
N VAL A 16 -8.55 2.77 2.90
CA VAL A 16 -8.31 2.17 4.22
C VAL A 16 -9.64 1.94 4.93
N ARG A 17 -9.90 0.70 5.33
CA ARG A 17 -11.12 0.29 6.06
C ARG A 17 -10.95 0.42 7.56
N MET A 18 -9.82 -0.06 8.07
CA MET A 18 -9.56 -0.16 9.50
C MET A 18 -8.05 -0.17 9.75
N ALA A 19 -7.63 0.44 10.86
CA ALA A 19 -6.24 0.47 11.26
C ALA A 19 -6.11 0.21 12.77
N TRP A 20 -5.01 -0.42 13.15
CA TRP A 20 -4.64 -0.70 14.53
C TRP A 20 -3.23 -0.18 14.79
N ASP A 21 -3.07 0.56 15.88
CA ASP A 21 -1.76 0.87 16.45
C ASP A 21 -1.46 -0.19 17.51
N VAL A 22 -0.48 -1.04 17.21
CA VAL A 22 -0.04 -2.12 18.10
C VAL A 22 1.20 -1.64 18.82
N ALA A 23 1.00 -1.26 20.09
CA ALA A 23 2.10 -0.92 20.97
C ALA A 23 3.02 -2.13 21.18
N PRO A 24 4.35 -1.92 21.22
CA PRO A 24 5.28 -2.99 21.55
C PRO A 24 5.05 -3.51 22.96
N ARG A 25 5.26 -4.81 23.18
CA ARG A 25 5.31 -5.38 24.54
C ARG A 25 6.65 -5.00 25.18
N GLY A 26 6.65 -4.01 26.07
CA GLY A 26 7.83 -3.56 26.83
C GLY A 26 8.12 -2.06 26.71
N ASP A 27 9.22 -1.62 27.30
CA ASP A 27 9.78 -0.25 27.33
C ASP A 27 10.29 0.26 25.96
N GLY A 28 10.01 -0.47 24.88
CA GLY A 28 10.44 -0.20 23.50
C GLY A 28 9.73 0.97 22.82
N ALA A 29 9.64 2.14 23.47
CA ALA A 29 8.99 3.36 22.98
C ALA A 29 9.48 3.85 21.59
N ALA A 30 10.61 3.32 21.10
CA ALA A 30 11.21 3.66 19.81
C ALA A 30 10.62 2.89 18.61
N ARG A 31 9.81 1.83 18.82
CA ARG A 31 9.18 1.06 17.73
C ARG A 31 7.66 1.08 17.84
N ARG A 32 6.98 1.24 16.71
CA ARG A 32 5.53 1.06 16.60
C ARG A 32 5.19 0.13 15.47
N THR A 33 4.13 -0.65 15.63
CA THR A 33 3.59 -1.47 14.56
C THR A 33 2.21 -0.96 14.22
N VAL A 34 2.01 -0.51 12.98
CA VAL A 34 0.69 -0.15 12.46
C VAL A 34 0.22 -1.25 11.53
N MET A 35 -0.96 -1.78 11.81
CA MET A 35 -1.61 -2.77 10.94
C MET A 35 -2.84 -2.10 10.32
N TYR A 36 -3.16 -2.41 9.07
CA TYR A 36 -4.39 -1.89 8.46
C TYR A 36 -4.97 -2.81 7.39
N GLU A 37 -6.29 -2.84 7.33
CA GLU A 37 -7.07 -3.39 6.23
C GLU A 37 -7.37 -2.28 5.23
N SER A 38 -7.18 -2.57 3.94
CA SER A 38 -7.51 -1.63 2.87
C SER A 38 -7.99 -2.34 1.62
N THR A 39 -8.57 -1.58 0.70
CA THR A 39 -8.80 -2.01 -0.68
C THR A 39 -7.98 -1.13 -1.60
N SER A 40 -7.04 -1.72 -2.34
CA SER A 40 -6.41 -1.06 -3.48
C SER A 40 -7.38 -1.00 -4.63
N VAL A 41 -7.48 0.18 -5.24
CA VAL A 41 -8.28 0.39 -6.45
C VAL A 41 -7.38 0.88 -7.57
N SER A 42 -7.35 0.12 -8.66
CA SER A 42 -6.55 0.40 -9.85
C SER A 42 -7.46 0.57 -11.07
N VAL A 43 -7.15 1.57 -11.91
CA VAL A 43 -7.77 1.74 -13.23
C VAL A 43 -6.64 1.83 -14.25
N PHE A 44 -6.67 0.99 -15.28
CA PHE A 44 -5.64 0.96 -16.32
C PHE A 44 -5.88 2.03 -17.38
N LYS A 45 -4.82 2.66 -17.90
CA LYS A 45 -4.94 3.65 -18.99
C LYS A 45 -5.40 3.01 -20.30
N ALA A 46 -5.00 1.77 -20.52
CA ALA A 46 -5.31 1.03 -21.75
C ALA A 46 -6.69 0.36 -21.72
N ASP A 47 -7.42 0.47 -20.61
CA ASP A 47 -8.75 -0.10 -20.47
C ASP A 47 -9.81 0.92 -20.92
N PRO A 48 -10.48 0.72 -22.08
CA PRO A 48 -11.47 1.66 -22.57
C PRO A 48 -12.72 1.71 -21.69
N GLU A 49 -13.01 0.65 -20.93
CA GLU A 49 -14.15 0.59 -20.01
C GLU A 49 -13.84 1.20 -18.64
N ALA A 50 -12.57 1.55 -18.39
CA ALA A 50 -12.09 2.13 -17.14
C ALA A 50 -12.52 1.33 -15.89
N VAL A 51 -12.51 0.00 -15.98
CA VAL A 51 -12.94 -0.87 -14.88
C VAL A 51 -12.07 -0.66 -13.64
N GLU A 52 -12.73 -0.45 -12.50
CA GLU A 52 -12.06 -0.42 -11.20
C GLU A 52 -11.69 -1.84 -10.77
N VAL A 53 -10.40 -2.17 -10.86
CA VAL A 53 -9.88 -3.41 -10.28
C VAL A 53 -9.62 -3.20 -8.80
N ARG A 54 -10.36 -3.93 -7.97
CA ARG A 54 -10.33 -3.82 -6.51
C ARG A 54 -9.62 -5.03 -5.91
N VAL A 55 -8.64 -4.78 -5.06
CA VAL A 55 -7.87 -5.83 -4.36
C VAL A 55 -7.91 -5.56 -2.87
N ALA A 56 -8.42 -6.51 -2.10
CA ALA A 56 -8.35 -6.45 -0.64
C ALA A 56 -6.91 -6.70 -0.18
N GLU A 57 -6.46 -5.91 0.79
CA GLU A 57 -5.11 -5.98 1.33
C GLU A 57 -5.12 -5.88 2.85
N PHE A 58 -4.23 -6.64 3.46
CA PHE A 58 -3.84 -6.47 4.85
C PHE A 58 -2.37 -6.05 4.91
N ASN A 59 -2.08 -4.97 5.61
CA ASN A 59 -0.74 -4.39 5.66
C ASN A 59 -0.23 -4.35 7.09
N VAL A 60 1.07 -4.62 7.26
CA VAL A 60 1.80 -4.50 8.51
C VAL A 60 3.00 -3.60 8.30
N VAL A 61 3.01 -2.47 9.00
CA VAL A 61 4.06 -1.45 8.94
C VAL A 61 4.81 -1.43 10.26
N GLU A 62 6.12 -1.70 10.21
CA GLU A 62 7.00 -1.46 11.34
C GLU A 62 7.60 -0.06 11.20
N LEU A 63 7.43 0.75 12.25
CA LEU A 63 7.87 2.13 12.33
C LEU A 63 8.96 2.26 13.39
N VAL A 64 9.94 3.11 13.12
CA VAL A 64 10.97 3.53 14.06
C VAL A 64 10.93 5.04 14.26
N LEU A 65 11.16 5.50 15.47
CA LEU A 65 11.36 6.92 15.75
C LEU A 65 12.76 7.32 15.27
N VAL A 66 12.82 8.30 14.37
CA VAL A 66 14.06 8.87 13.84
C VAL A 66 14.10 10.34 14.21
N THR A 67 15.18 10.74 14.89
CA THR A 67 15.45 12.14 15.20
C THR A 67 16.34 12.73 14.12
N ASP A 68 15.91 13.85 13.56
CA ASP A 68 16.71 14.64 12.65
C ASP A 68 17.87 15.29 13.42
N PRO A 69 19.14 15.08 13.01
CA PRO A 69 20.29 15.62 13.73
C PRO A 69 20.48 17.14 13.58
N GLU A 70 19.91 17.76 12.55
CA GLU A 70 20.01 19.19 12.29
C GLU A 70 18.89 19.97 12.99
N THR A 71 17.68 19.42 13.00
CA THR A 71 16.50 20.09 13.57
C THR A 71 16.12 19.59 14.96
N GLY A 72 16.59 18.41 15.37
CA GLY A 72 16.21 17.74 16.61
C GLY A 72 14.79 17.17 16.59
N GLU A 73 14.07 17.26 15.47
CA GLU A 73 12.69 16.81 15.35
C GLU A 73 12.60 15.28 15.25
N ALA A 74 11.76 14.66 16.08
CA ALA A 74 11.53 13.22 16.07
C ALA A 74 10.31 12.87 15.21
N SER A 75 10.49 12.00 14.21
CA SER A 75 9.41 11.54 13.33
C SER A 75 9.42 10.03 13.16
N LEU A 76 8.23 9.43 12.99
CA LEU A 76 8.11 8.01 12.70
C LEU A 76 8.45 7.75 11.22
N LYS A 77 9.37 6.83 10.97
CA LYS A 77 9.73 6.35 9.63
C LYS A 77 9.43 4.87 9.49
N ALA A 78 8.96 4.46 8.31
CA ALA A 78 8.76 3.06 8.00
C ALA A 78 10.10 2.34 7.87
N LEU A 79 10.32 1.37 8.76
CA LEU A 79 11.44 0.42 8.69
C LEU A 79 11.10 -0.71 7.73
N GLN A 80 9.87 -1.22 7.79
CA GLN A 80 9.41 -2.31 6.95
C GLN A 80 7.92 -2.17 6.65
N LEU A 81 7.54 -2.51 5.42
CA LEU A 81 6.15 -2.71 5.00
C LEU A 81 6.00 -4.14 4.49
N ARG A 82 5.02 -4.86 5.03
CA ARG A 82 4.56 -6.16 4.51
C ARG A 82 3.11 -6.02 4.08
N ALA A 83 2.82 -6.38 2.84
CA ALA A 83 1.48 -6.37 2.27
C ALA A 83 1.05 -7.80 1.95
N PHE A 84 -0.14 -8.18 2.40
CA PHE A 84 -0.77 -9.47 2.15
C PHE A 84 -2.01 -9.21 1.29
N LEU A 85 -1.99 -9.69 0.06
CA LEU A 85 -3.02 -9.44 -0.93
C LEU A 85 -3.02 -10.53 -2.01
N ASP A 86 -4.12 -10.62 -2.76
CA ASP A 86 -4.19 -11.40 -3.98
C ASP A 86 -4.05 -10.48 -5.21
N GLY A 87 -2.95 -10.65 -5.95
CA GLY A 87 -2.67 -9.89 -7.18
C GLY A 87 -3.36 -10.43 -8.43
N GLY A 88 -4.10 -11.56 -8.32
CA GLY A 88 -4.82 -12.22 -9.40
C GLY A 88 -5.73 -11.27 -10.19
N PRO A 89 -6.61 -10.47 -9.55
CA PRO A 89 -7.52 -9.57 -10.26
C PRO A 89 -6.80 -8.55 -11.16
N VAL A 90 -5.68 -7.99 -10.70
CA VAL A 90 -4.86 -7.04 -11.48
C VAL A 90 -4.24 -7.73 -12.69
N THR A 91 -3.74 -8.95 -12.50
CA THR A 91 -3.11 -9.73 -13.57
C THR A 91 -4.13 -10.15 -14.62
N SER A 92 -5.29 -10.66 -14.17
CA SER A 92 -6.38 -11.09 -15.03
C SER A 92 -6.91 -9.93 -15.89
N ARG A 93 -7.21 -8.77 -15.28
CA ARG A 93 -7.68 -7.61 -16.06
C ARG A 93 -6.62 -7.11 -17.04
N ALA A 94 -5.34 -7.10 -16.65
CA ALA A 94 -4.26 -6.72 -17.56
C ALA A 94 -4.14 -7.67 -18.77
N GLN A 95 -4.43 -8.96 -18.60
CA GLN A 95 -4.43 -9.94 -19.69
C GLN A 95 -5.62 -9.73 -20.64
N MET A 96 -6.82 -9.48 -20.11
CA MET A 96 -8.01 -9.18 -20.92
C MET A 96 -7.78 -7.94 -21.80
N ILE A 97 -7.30 -6.85 -21.19
CA ILE A 97 -6.96 -5.61 -21.91
C ILE A 97 -5.92 -5.88 -23.02
N ALA A 98 -4.92 -6.71 -22.75
CA ALA A 98 -3.91 -7.06 -23.74
C ALA A 98 -4.45 -7.95 -24.87
N ALA A 99 -5.49 -8.75 -24.61
CA ALA A 99 -6.19 -9.58 -25.58
C ALA A 99 -7.24 -8.80 -26.41
N GLY A 100 -7.58 -7.57 -26.01
CA GLY A 100 -8.61 -6.76 -26.66
C GLY A 100 -10.04 -7.13 -26.23
N GLU A 101 -10.17 -7.76 -25.06
CA GLU A 101 -11.43 -8.09 -24.38
C GLU A 101 -11.72 -7.11 -23.25
#